data_AF-K1SCD6-F1
#
_entry.id   AF-K1SCD6-F1
#
_cell.length_a   1.000
_cell.length_b   1.000
_cell.length_c   1.000
_cell.angle_alpha   90.00
_cell.angle_beta   90.00
_cell.angle_gamma   90.00
#
_symmetry.space_group_name_H-M   'P 1'
#
loop_
_entity.id
_entity.type
_entity.pdbx_description
1 polymer ?
#
loop_
_entity_poly.entity_id
_entity_poly.type
_entity_poly.pdbx_seq_one_letter_code
_entity_poly.pdbx_strand_id
1 'polypeptide(L)' 'MTAQEKIQKVTEISQSKGWSISVDDKNKSNIQFDFQRYTNYGQDFNFSAEMKCEDIDTLIADMEQYFEGFDPDYEA' A
#
# COMPACT_ATOMS: atom_id res chain seq x y z
N MET A 1 -2.96 -18.75 -5.43
CA MET A 1 -3.08 -18.00 -4.17
C MET A 1 -4.43 -17.31 -4.17
N THR A 2 -5.16 -17.40 -3.07
CA THR A 2 -6.39 -16.65 -2.80
C THR A 2 -6.08 -15.17 -2.55
N ALA A 3 -7.09 -14.28 -2.58
CA ALA A 3 -6.92 -12.89 -2.16
C ALA A 3 -6.36 -12.75 -0.75
N GLN A 4 -6.84 -13.58 0.19
CA GLN A 4 -6.38 -13.53 1.58
C GLN A 4 -4.90 -13.92 1.73
N GLU A 5 -4.43 -14.91 0.98
CA GLU A 5 -2.99 -15.27 0.94
C GLU A 5 -2.15 -14.14 0.34
N LYS A 6 -2.65 -13.42 -0.66
CA LYS A 6 -1.97 -12.26 -1.25
C LYS A 6 -1.90 -11.09 -0.25
N ILE A 7 -3.02 -10.74 0.38
CA ILE A 7 -3.09 -9.71 1.43
C ILE A 7 -2.10 -10.01 2.55
N GLN A 8 -2.08 -11.26 3.02
CA GLN A 8 -1.16 -11.69 4.07
C GLN A 8 0.30 -11.52 3.64
N LYS A 9 0.67 -11.97 2.45
CA LYS A 9 2.05 -11.80 1.95
C LYS A 9 2.46 -10.34 1.81
N VAL A 10 1.59 -9.48 1.27
CA VAL A 10 1.87 -8.04 1.16
C VAL A 10 2.06 -7.43 2.54
N THR A 11 1.19 -7.78 3.50
CA THR A 11 1.28 -7.33 4.88
C THR A 11 2.60 -7.73 5.55
N GLU A 12 2.95 -9.02 5.48
CA GLU A 12 4.17 -9.58 6.07
C GLU A 12 5.44 -8.95 5.49
N ILE A 13 5.51 -8.82 4.16
CA ILE A 13 6.66 -8.21 3.48
C ILE A 13 6.78 -6.75 3.90
N SER A 14 5.68 -5.99 3.90
CA SER A 14 5.69 -4.56 4.24
C SER A 14 6.14 -4.32 5.68
N GLN A 15 5.60 -5.10 6.62
CA GLN A 15 6.01 -5.07 8.03
C GLN A 15 7.48 -5.46 8.21
N SER A 16 7.97 -6.48 7.48
CA SER A 16 9.38 -6.86 7.52
C SER A 16 10.31 -5.76 7.01
N LYS A 17 9.82 -4.87 6.14
CA LYS A 17 10.52 -3.67 5.65
C LYS A 17 10.32 -2.46 6.57
N GLY A 18 9.58 -2.62 7.67
CA GLY A 18 9.34 -1.59 8.69
C GLY A 18 8.19 -0.64 8.36
N TRP A 19 7.30 -1.01 7.44
CA TRP A 19 6.07 -0.26 7.20
C TRP A 19 4.98 -0.71 8.17
N SER A 20 4.20 0.24 8.67
CA SER A 20 2.88 -0.03 9.21
C SER A 20 1.91 -0.11 8.04
N ILE A 21 1.00 -1.07 8.06
CA ILE A 21 0.07 -1.30 6.96
C ILE A 21 -1.33 -1.60 7.50
N SER A 22 -2.34 -0.93 6.95
CA SER A 22 -3.74 -1.28 7.12
C SER A 22 -4.34 -1.71 5.79
N VAL A 23 -5.33 -2.59 5.84
CA VAL A 23 -6.00 -3.14 4.67
C VAL A 23 -7.49 -2.91 4.82
N ASP A 24 -8.08 -2.23 3.85
CA ASP A 24 -9.51 -1.97 3.77
C ASP A 24 -10.10 -2.71 2.56
N ASP A 25 -10.92 -3.72 2.85
CA ASP A 25 -11.61 -4.49 1.82
C ASP A 25 -12.94 -3.79 1.49
N LYS A 26 -12.86 -2.77 0.64
CA LYS A 26 -14.02 -1.90 0.38
C LYS A 26 -15.19 -2.61 -0.26
N ASN A 27 -14.99 -3.69 -1.05
CA ASN A 27 -16.06 -4.42 -1.74
C ASN A 27 -15.62 -5.77 -2.36
N LYS A 28 -14.58 -6.45 -1.84
CA LYS A 28 -13.94 -7.69 -2.34
C LYS A 28 -13.24 -7.59 -3.70
N SER A 29 -13.70 -6.72 -4.59
CA SER A 29 -13.11 -6.49 -5.91
C SER A 29 -12.04 -5.40 -5.92
N ASN A 30 -11.97 -4.59 -4.87
CA ASN A 30 -10.95 -3.56 -4.69
C ASN A 30 -10.51 -3.54 -3.22
N ILE A 31 -9.25 -3.89 -3.01
CA ILE A 31 -8.62 -3.99 -1.71
C ILE A 31 -7.60 -2.85 -1.62
N GLN A 32 -7.85 -1.90 -0.73
CA GLN A 32 -6.96 -0.77 -0.49
C GLN A 32 -5.93 -1.15 0.57
N PHE A 33 -4.66 -0.85 0.30
CA PHE A 33 -3.55 -0.96 1.24
C PHE A 33 -3.08 0.45 1.58
N ASP A 34 -3.07 0.79 2.87
CA ASP A 34 -2.51 2.06 3.35
C ASP A 34 -1.16 1.77 4.00
N PHE A 35 -0.10 2.30 3.41
CA PHE A 35 1.27 2.16 3.88
C PHE A 35 1.66 3.40 4.67
N GLN A 36 2.27 3.18 5.82
CA GLN A 36 2.66 4.25 6.72
C GLN A 36 4.07 4.01 7.25
N ARG A 37 4.90 5.05 7.22
CA ARG A 37 6.22 5.06 7.82
C ARG A 37 6.25 6.02 9.00
N TYR A 38 6.75 5.52 10.12
CA TYR A 38 6.92 6.29 11.34
C TYR A 38 8.40 6.47 11.64
N THR A 39 8.79 7.67 12.04
CA THR A 39 10.05 7.95 12.74
C THR A 39 9.76 8.36 14.18
N ASN A 40 10.81 8.73 14.91
CA ASN A 40 10.69 9.24 16.27
C ASN A 40 9.87 10.55 16.35
N TYR A 41 9.60 11.21 15.22
CA TYR A 41 8.88 12.49 15.17
C TYR A 41 7.40 12.36 14.78
N GLY A 42 6.90 11.16 14.50
CA GLY A 42 5.51 10.92 14.13
C GLY A 42 5.38 10.07 12.87
N GLN A 43 4.26 10.22 12.16
CA GLN A 43 4.10 9.66 10.82
C GLN A 43 4.71 10.62 9.80
N ASP A 44 5.82 10.24 9.19
CA ASP A 44 6.54 11.11 8.24
C ASP A 44 6.08 10.89 6.80
N PHE A 45 5.55 9.71 6.50
CA PHE A 45 5.14 9.37 5.14
C PHE A 45 4.00 8.37 5.16
N ASN A 46 3.02 8.57 4.29
CA ASN A 46 1.98 7.60 4.01
C ASN A 46 1.58 7.67 2.54
N PHE A 47 1.08 6.55 2.03
CA PHE A 47 0.42 6.49 0.74
C PHE A 47 -0.53 5.30 0.71
N SER A 48 -1.48 5.34 -0.21
CA SER A 48 -2.44 4.25 -0.43
C SER A 48 -2.24 3.68 -1.83
N ALA A 49 -2.44 2.37 -1.97
CA ALA A 49 -2.46 1.70 -3.26
C ALA A 49 -3.52 0.60 -3.30
N GLU A 50 -4.07 0.34 -4.48
CA GLU A 50 -5.22 -0.55 -4.65
C GLU A 50 -4.89 -1.84 -5.41
N MET A 51 -5.27 -2.99 -4.84
CA MET A 51 -5.31 -4.27 -5.55
C MET A 51 -6.72 -4.51 -6.09
N LYS A 52 -6.85 -4.50 -7.42
CA LYS A 52 -8.11 -4.65 -8.15
C LYS A 52 -8.26 -6.07 -8.68
N CYS A 53 -9.47 -6.63 -8.61
CA CYS A 53 -9.79 -7.96 -9.12
C CYS A 53 -8.86 -9.07 -8.60
N GLU A 54 -8.38 -8.93 -7.36
CA GLU A 54 -7.38 -9.81 -6.75
C GLU A 54 -6.05 -9.90 -7.52
N ASP A 55 -5.76 -8.98 -8.43
CA ASP A 55 -4.57 -8.98 -9.28
C ASP A 55 -3.44 -8.16 -8.65
N ILE A 56 -2.34 -8.82 -8.31
CA ILE A 56 -1.20 -8.15 -7.65
C ILE A 56 -0.50 -7.16 -8.57
N ASP A 57 -0.58 -7.36 -9.89
CA ASP A 57 0.06 -6.47 -10.86
C ASP A 57 -0.63 -5.09 -10.84
N THR A 58 -1.92 -5.05 -10.54
CA THR A 58 -2.65 -3.78 -10.37
C THR A 58 -2.20 -3.02 -9.12
N LEU A 59 -1.88 -3.73 -8.03
CA LEU A 59 -1.31 -3.10 -6.83
C LEU A 59 0.06 -2.49 -7.14
N ILE A 60 0.92 -3.25 -7.83
CA ILE A 60 2.27 -2.77 -8.19
C ILE A 60 2.17 -1.53 -9.09
N ALA A 61 1.32 -1.58 -10.11
CA ALA A 61 1.14 -0.45 -11.03
C ALA A 61 0.62 0.81 -10.31
N ASP A 62 -0.29 0.66 -9.34
CA ASP A 62 -0.83 1.78 -8.56
C ASP A 62 0.25 2.39 -7.64
N MET A 63 1.12 1.56 -7.06
CA MET A 63 2.29 2.03 -6.29
C MET A 63 3.32 2.76 -7.18
N GLU A 64 3.59 2.23 -8.37
CA GLU A 64 4.49 2.87 -9.35
C GLU A 64 3.93 4.22 -9.80
N GLN A 65 2.62 4.29 -10.09
CA GLN A 65 1.96 5.53 -10.46
C GLN A 65 2.05 6.59 -9.35
N TYR A 66 1.84 6.19 -8.09
CA TYR A 66 2.03 7.10 -6.96
C TYR A 66 3.47 7.63 -6.90
N PHE A 67 4.46 6.75 -7.06
CA PHE A 67 5.87 7.13 -7.02
C PHE A 67 6.28 8.05 -8.19
N GLU A 68 5.86 7.73 -9.41
CA GLU A 68 6.15 8.53 -10.61
C GLU A 68 5.47 9.89 -10.60
N GLY A 69 4.28 9.97 -9.99
CA GLY A 69 3.51 11.20 -9.83
C GLY A 69 3.86 12.02 -8.59
N PHE A 70 4.72 11.50 -7.71
CA PHE A 70 5.05 12.17 -6.45
C PHE A 70 5.86 13.45 -6.72
N ASP A 71 5.25 14.61 -6.49
CA ASP A 71 5.88 15.93 -6.57
C ASP A 71 6.16 16.45 -5.15
N PRO A 72 7.42 16.39 -4.68
CA PRO A 72 7.78 16.84 -3.33
C PRO A 72 7.45 18.31 -3.06
N ASP A 73 7.42 19.16 -4.10
CA ASP A 73 7.19 20.60 -3.94
C ASP A 73 5.69 20.92 -3.75
N TYR A 74 4.79 20.02 -4.18
CA TYR A 74 3.35 20.15 -4.00
C TYR A 74 2.85 19.51 -2.68
N GLU A 75 3.50 18.44 -2.23
CA GLU A 75 3.12 17.65 -1.05
C GLU A 75 3.77 18.15 0.27
N ALA A 76 4.61 19.20 0.22
CA ALA A 76 5.37 19.76 1.35
C ALA A 76 4.63 20.84 2.18
#